data_AF-A0A7U9N189-F1
#
_entry.id   AF-A0A7U9N189-F1
#
_cell.length_a   1.000
_cell.length_b   1.000
_cell.length_c   1.000
_cell.angle_alpha   90.00
_cell.angle_beta   90.00
_cell.angle_gamma   90.00
#
_symmetry.space_group_name_H-M   'P 1'
#
loop_
_entity.id
_entity.type
_entity.pdbx_description
1 polymer ?
#
loop_
_entity_poly.entity_id
_entity_poly.type
_entity_poly.pdbx_seq_one_letter_code
_entity_poly.pdbx_strand_id
1 'polypeptide(L)'
;MADETQASRNAEGFFFLNAEDAGMALKEKKQIEYLEANLNFGNPEQVLTLYERMLRERVFKTPVGVIYLKHLQDFLLSQESIDSARVPMIPVYAPCADGPQRQERPRRAVAAPRTGEAKQDSARLRLSIFLNVLLAAAVIAMFVMALSSSQPNILNYRTTILNEYASWQQDLAEREQIIREKERELKIVE
;
A
#
# COMPACT_ATOMS: atom_id res chain seq x y z
N MET A 1 26.68 7.44 15.29
CA MET A 1 25.66 6.47 15.75
C MET A 1 25.29 5.44 14.70
N ALA A 2 25.13 5.76 13.41
CA ALA A 2 24.86 4.75 12.38
C ALA A 2 26.03 3.77 12.13
N ASP A 3 27.27 4.23 12.28
CA ASP A 3 28.48 3.48 11.95
C ASP A 3 28.74 2.29 12.91
N GLU A 4 28.58 2.49 14.22
CA GLU A 4 28.74 1.42 15.23
C GLU A 4 27.66 0.33 15.14
N THR A 5 26.47 0.68 14.63
CA THR A 5 25.37 -0.29 14.47
C THR A 5 25.55 -1.11 13.20
N GLN A 6 26.24 -0.58 12.19
CA GLN A 6 26.59 -1.32 10.98
C GLN A 6 27.74 -2.30 11.24
N ALA A 7 28.76 -1.89 12.00
CA ALA A 7 29.86 -2.77 12.40
C ALA A 7 29.37 -3.99 13.21
N SER A 8 28.39 -3.82 14.09
CA SER A 8 27.84 -4.94 14.89
C SER A 8 26.98 -5.92 14.10
N ARG A 9 26.56 -5.56 12.87
CA ARG A 9 25.74 -6.40 11.98
C ARG A 9 26.53 -7.06 10.86
N ASN A 10 27.83 -6.78 10.77
CA ASN A 10 28.71 -7.42 9.78
C ASN A 10 29.43 -8.62 10.42
N ALA A 11 29.45 -9.77 9.73
CA ALA A 11 30.33 -10.88 10.10
C ALA A 11 30.81 -11.62 8.84
N GLU A 12 32.13 -11.86 8.73
CA GLU A 12 32.78 -12.61 7.65
C GLU A 12 32.37 -12.18 6.22
N GLY A 13 32.17 -10.87 6.01
CA GLY A 13 31.77 -10.33 4.71
C GLY A 13 30.27 -10.41 4.42
N PHE A 14 29.46 -10.93 5.34
CA PHE A 14 28.01 -10.89 5.28
C PHE A 14 27.46 -9.72 6.10
N PHE A 15 26.45 -9.05 5.56
CA PHE A 15 25.67 -8.05 6.29
C PHE A 15 24.34 -8.66 6.74
N PHE A 16 24.16 -8.76 8.05
CA PHE A 16 22.96 -9.33 8.64
C PHE A 16 21.91 -8.26 8.95
N LEU A 17 20.64 -8.65 8.86
CA LEU A 17 19.54 -7.78 9.21
C LEU A 17 19.55 -7.46 10.71
N ASN A 18 19.82 -8.47 11.55
CA ASN A 18 19.85 -8.37 13.00
C ASN A 18 21.27 -8.52 13.53
N ALA A 19 21.58 -7.82 14.63
CA ALA A 19 22.87 -7.96 15.32
C ALA A 19 23.03 -9.34 16.00
N GLU A 20 21.91 -9.98 16.39
CA GLU A 20 21.92 -11.33 16.95
C GLU A 20 22.40 -12.37 15.94
N ASP A 21 21.95 -12.27 14.69
CA ASP A 21 22.35 -13.16 13.60
C ASP A 21 23.83 -12.99 13.27
N ALA A 22 24.33 -11.75 13.25
CA ALA A 22 25.76 -11.47 13.11
C ALA A 22 26.58 -12.05 14.27
N GLY A 23 26.08 -11.91 15.51
CA GLY A 23 26.70 -12.52 16.69
C GLY A 23 26.73 -14.05 16.62
N MET A 24 25.69 -14.68 16.06
CA MET A 24 25.64 -16.12 15.81
C MET A 24 26.68 -16.53 14.77
N ALA A 25 26.81 -15.78 13.67
CA ALA A 25 27.79 -16.04 12.62
C ALA A 25 29.23 -15.97 13.14
N LEU A 26 29.54 -15.02 14.03
CA LEU A 26 30.84 -14.94 14.70
C LEU A 26 31.12 -16.12 15.62
N LYS A 27 30.09 -16.64 16.32
CA LYS A 27 30.22 -17.85 17.15
C LYS A 27 30.46 -19.08 16.28
N GLU A 28 29.69 -19.22 15.20
CA GLU A 28 29.86 -20.31 14.23
C GLU A 28 31.26 -20.26 13.62
N LYS A 29 31.78 -19.08 13.26
CA LYS A 29 33.16 -18.93 12.77
C LYS A 29 34.19 -19.50 13.74
N LYS A 30 34.13 -19.13 15.02
CA LYS A 30 35.06 -19.65 16.04
C LYS A 30 34.92 -21.16 16.21
N GLN A 31 33.70 -21.67 16.11
CA GLN A 31 33.45 -23.11 16.15
C GLN A 31 34.05 -23.82 14.94
N ILE A 32 33.97 -23.23 13.74
CA ILE A 32 34.59 -23.74 12.52
C ILE A 32 36.11 -23.76 12.66
N GLU A 33 36.74 -22.66 13.11
CA GLU A 33 38.19 -22.60 13.35
C GLU A 33 38.66 -23.71 14.30
N TYR A 34 37.90 -23.97 15.36
CA TYR A 34 38.18 -25.05 16.30
C TYR A 34 38.02 -26.44 15.65
N LEU A 35 36.98 -26.63 14.83
CA LEU A 35 36.75 -27.90 14.15
C LEU A 35 37.84 -28.16 13.12
N GLU A 36 38.20 -27.18 12.30
CA GLU A 36 39.27 -27.29 11.30
C GLU A 36 40.62 -27.65 11.94
N ALA A 37 40.95 -27.04 13.09
CA ALA A 37 42.18 -27.36 13.81
C ALA A 37 42.23 -28.81 14.32
N ASN A 38 41.08 -29.44 14.56
CA ASN A 38 40.98 -30.80 15.11
C ASN A 38 40.53 -31.84 14.07
N LEU A 39 40.19 -31.41 12.85
CA LEU A 39 39.71 -32.30 11.80
C LEU A 39 40.89 -32.92 11.04
N ASN A 40 40.87 -34.24 10.90
CA ASN A 40 41.83 -34.93 10.05
C ASN A 40 41.29 -35.09 8.62
N PHE A 41 41.66 -34.18 7.72
CA PHE A 41 41.35 -34.26 6.29
C PHE A 41 42.02 -35.45 5.58
N GLY A 42 42.99 -36.12 6.19
CA GLY A 42 43.61 -37.33 5.63
C GLY A 42 42.70 -38.56 5.64
N ASN A 43 41.59 -38.54 6.38
CA ASN A 43 40.62 -39.65 6.41
C ASN A 43 39.24 -39.17 5.92
N PRO A 44 38.89 -39.41 4.64
CA PRO A 44 37.69 -38.85 4.05
C PRO A 44 36.39 -39.45 4.64
N GLU A 45 36.40 -40.70 5.13
CA GLU A 45 35.24 -41.30 5.82
C GLU A 45 34.97 -40.62 7.18
N GLN A 46 36.00 -40.19 7.91
CA GLN A 46 35.79 -39.41 9.14
C GLN A 46 35.15 -38.05 8.84
N VAL A 47 35.59 -37.39 7.76
CA VAL A 47 34.99 -36.13 7.31
C VAL A 47 33.53 -36.33 6.91
N LEU A 48 33.21 -37.42 6.21
CA LEU A 48 31.84 -37.76 5.83
C LEU A 48 30.93 -37.96 7.05
N THR A 49 31.36 -38.77 8.02
CA THR A 49 30.56 -39.03 9.23
C THR A 49 30.32 -37.76 10.05
N LEU A 50 31.32 -36.88 10.11
CA LEU A 50 31.17 -35.59 10.77
C LEU A 50 30.23 -34.67 10.00
N TYR A 51 30.38 -34.56 8.68
CA TYR A 51 29.48 -33.78 7.81
C TYR A 51 28.02 -34.21 7.97
N GLU A 52 27.75 -35.52 7.92
CA GLU A 52 26.41 -36.08 8.15
C GLU A 52 25.86 -35.72 9.54
N ARG A 53 26.71 -35.77 10.57
CA ARG A 53 26.33 -35.37 11.93
C ARG A 53 25.98 -33.89 11.99
N MET A 54 26.81 -33.02 11.42
CA MET A 54 26.58 -31.57 11.42
C MET A 54 25.27 -31.20 10.71
N LEU A 55 24.96 -31.86 9.59
CA LEU A 55 23.69 -31.68 8.88
C LEU A 55 22.49 -32.14 9.70
N ARG A 56 22.60 -33.31 10.35
CA ARG A 56 21.52 -33.89 11.17
C ARG A 56 21.21 -33.03 12.39
N GLU A 57 22.24 -32.57 13.09
CA GLU A 57 22.13 -31.76 14.30
C GLU A 57 21.86 -30.28 14.01
N ARG A 58 21.97 -29.85 12.74
CA ARG A 58 21.86 -28.45 12.32
C ARG A 58 22.75 -27.52 13.15
N VAL A 59 24.01 -27.92 13.28
CA VAL A 59 25.02 -27.18 14.05
C VAL A 59 25.17 -25.75 13.53
N PHE A 60 25.10 -25.60 12.20
CA PHE A 60 25.23 -24.32 11.52
C PHE A 60 23.89 -23.86 10.96
N LYS A 61 23.57 -22.58 11.21
CA LYS A 61 22.34 -21.91 10.76
C LYS A 61 22.64 -20.68 9.90
N THR A 62 23.78 -20.03 10.13
CA THR A 62 24.12 -18.81 9.41
C THR A 62 24.77 -19.11 8.05
N PRO A 63 24.78 -18.14 7.11
CA PRO A 63 25.46 -18.29 5.82
C PRO A 63 26.93 -18.69 5.94
N VAL A 64 27.63 -18.23 6.99
CA VAL A 64 29.04 -18.56 7.25
C VAL A 64 29.21 -20.06 7.45
N GLY A 65 28.40 -20.68 8.31
CA GLY A 65 28.47 -22.12 8.53
C GLY A 65 27.95 -22.95 7.35
N VAL A 66 26.99 -22.43 6.57
CA VAL A 66 26.54 -23.08 5.32
C VAL A 66 27.67 -23.14 4.28
N ILE A 67 28.48 -22.09 4.18
CA ILE A 67 29.65 -22.08 3.28
C ILE A 67 30.68 -23.11 3.73
N TYR A 68 30.92 -23.24 5.03
CA TYR A 68 31.81 -24.28 5.53
C TYR A 68 31.30 -25.69 5.24
N LEU A 69 29.99 -25.94 5.42
CA LEU A 69 29.37 -27.21 5.02
C LEU A 69 29.55 -27.48 3.52
N LYS A 70 29.43 -26.44 2.68
CA LYS A 70 29.68 -26.54 1.23
C LYS A 70 31.14 -26.91 0.94
N HIS A 71 32.09 -26.30 1.65
CA HIS A 71 33.51 -26.62 1.53
C HIS A 71 33.81 -28.08 1.90
N LEU A 72 33.24 -28.58 3.00
CA LEU A 72 33.35 -30.00 3.37
C LEU A 72 32.74 -30.91 2.30
N GLN A 73 31.57 -30.54 1.76
CA GLN A 73 30.93 -31.29 0.69
C GLN A 73 31.82 -31.35 -0.57
N ASP A 74 32.41 -30.23 -0.99
CA ASP A 74 33.30 -30.17 -2.15
C ASP A 74 34.56 -31.00 -1.93
N PHE A 75 35.13 -30.95 -0.72
CA PHE A 75 36.24 -31.81 -0.35
C PHE A 75 35.87 -33.29 -0.50
N LEU A 76 34.72 -33.72 0.01
CA LEU A 76 34.25 -35.11 -0.08
C LEU A 76 34.01 -35.54 -1.53
N LEU A 77 33.44 -34.66 -2.36
CA LEU A 77 33.20 -34.93 -3.79
C LEU A 77 34.50 -34.96 -4.61
N SER A 78 35.56 -34.31 -4.15
CA SER A 78 36.88 -34.36 -4.81
C SER A 78 37.62 -35.67 -4.60
N GLN A 79 37.21 -36.50 -3.62
CA GLN A 79 37.87 -37.76 -3.29
C GLN A 79 37.31 -38.91 -4.11
N GLU A 80 38.16 -39.62 -4.86
CA GLU A 80 37.76 -40.80 -5.65
C GLU A 80 37.27 -41.97 -4.78
N SER A 81 37.61 -41.98 -3.48
CA SER A 81 37.24 -43.03 -2.53
C SER A 81 35.80 -42.94 -2.04
N ILE A 82 35.12 -41.81 -2.24
CA ILE A 82 33.75 -41.58 -1.78
C ILE A 82 32.80 -41.52 -2.98
N ASP A 83 31.77 -42.36 -2.95
CA ASP A 83 30.67 -42.27 -3.91
C ASP A 83 29.88 -40.97 -3.70
N SER A 84 29.73 -40.19 -4.76
CA SER A 84 28.95 -38.95 -4.76
C SER A 84 27.50 -39.16 -4.32
N ALA A 85 26.93 -40.36 -4.53
CA ALA A 85 25.58 -40.69 -4.09
C ALA A 85 25.44 -40.81 -2.56
N ARG A 86 26.53 -41.07 -1.83
CA ARG A 86 26.53 -41.17 -0.36
C ARG A 86 26.54 -39.80 0.32
N VAL A 87 26.97 -38.73 -0.37
CA VAL A 87 27.14 -37.41 0.24
C VAL A 87 25.79 -36.68 0.29
N PRO A 88 25.21 -36.41 1.48
CA PRO A 88 23.93 -35.71 1.55
C PRO A 88 24.01 -34.29 1.00
N MET A 89 22.92 -33.85 0.36
CA MET A 89 22.77 -32.45 -0.07
C MET A 89 22.52 -31.54 1.12
N ILE A 90 23.03 -30.30 1.05
CA ILE A 90 22.80 -29.28 2.07
C ILE A 90 21.37 -28.71 1.89
N PRO A 91 20.47 -28.88 2.88
CA PRO A 91 19.12 -28.34 2.80
C PRO A 91 19.11 -26.83 3.00
N VAL A 92 18.39 -26.10 2.15
CA VAL A 92 18.14 -24.66 2.32
C VAL A 92 16.81 -24.48 3.01
N TYR A 93 16.83 -23.95 4.24
CA TYR A 93 15.62 -23.77 5.06
C TYR A 93 14.85 -22.49 4.73
N ALA A 94 15.52 -21.50 4.16
CA ALA A 94 14.89 -20.27 3.69
C ALA A 94 14.43 -20.45 2.24
N PRO A 95 13.17 -20.17 1.90
CA PRO A 95 12.74 -20.15 0.51
C PRO A 95 13.58 -19.11 -0.26
N CYS A 96 14.32 -19.54 -1.29
CA CYS A 96 15.12 -18.63 -2.12
C CYS A 96 14.25 -17.70 -2.98
N ALA A 97 13.01 -18.11 -3.23
CA ALA A 97 12.05 -17.34 -4.00
C ALA A 97 11.22 -16.45 -3.09
N ASP A 98 11.81 -15.33 -2.66
CA ASP A 98 11.07 -14.07 -2.71
C ASP A 98 11.20 -13.56 -4.14
N GLY A 99 10.38 -14.11 -5.05
CA GLY A 99 10.15 -13.43 -6.33
C GLY A 99 9.83 -11.97 -6.05
N PRO A 100 10.12 -11.01 -6.96
CA PRO A 100 9.95 -9.60 -6.68
C PRO A 100 8.61 -9.48 -6.02
N GLN A 101 8.61 -9.06 -4.76
CA GLN A 101 7.40 -8.65 -4.11
C GLN A 101 7.00 -7.44 -4.96
N ARG A 102 6.28 -7.73 -6.06
CA ARG A 102 5.36 -6.80 -6.66
C ARG A 102 4.76 -6.16 -5.44
N GLN A 103 4.77 -4.84 -5.42
CA GLN A 103 3.84 -4.09 -4.60
C GLN A 103 2.43 -4.55 -5.02
N GLU A 104 2.08 -5.78 -4.65
CA GLU A 104 0.75 -6.30 -4.62
C GLU A 104 0.17 -5.52 -3.47
N ARG A 105 -0.48 -4.42 -3.86
CA ARG A 105 -1.68 -3.92 -3.22
C ARG A 105 -2.26 -5.04 -2.36
N PRO A 106 -2.41 -4.85 -1.04
CA PRO A 106 -2.50 -5.93 -0.08
C PRO A 106 -3.59 -6.92 -0.49
N ARG A 107 -3.19 -8.00 -1.15
CA ARG A 107 -4.07 -9.14 -1.40
C ARG A 107 -4.04 -9.92 -0.11
N ARG A 108 -5.07 -9.65 0.68
CA ARG A 108 -5.61 -10.47 1.77
C ARG A 108 -5.02 -11.88 1.73
N ALA A 109 -4.07 -12.12 2.63
CA ALA A 109 -3.65 -13.46 2.98
C ALA A 109 -4.89 -14.24 3.41
N VAL A 110 -5.09 -15.39 2.78
CA VAL A 110 -6.01 -16.43 3.25
C VAL A 110 -5.43 -16.94 4.57
N ALA A 111 -5.76 -16.25 5.64
CA ALA A 111 -5.64 -16.74 7.00
C ALA A 111 -7.03 -17.19 7.46
N ALA A 112 -7.06 -18.35 8.11
CA ALA A 112 -8.22 -18.91 8.82
C ALA A 112 -9.06 -17.84 9.55
N PRO A 113 -10.38 -18.03 9.71
CA PRO A 113 -11.31 -16.96 10.03
C PRO A 113 -11.06 -16.40 11.44
N ARG A 114 -10.27 -15.32 11.53
CA ARG A 114 -10.16 -14.50 12.72
C ARG A 114 -11.40 -13.61 12.77
N THR A 115 -12.37 -14.02 13.59
CA THR A 115 -13.72 -13.48 13.73
C THR A 115 -13.81 -12.09 14.38
N GLY A 116 -12.73 -11.31 14.47
CA GLY A 116 -12.71 -10.04 15.20
C GLY A 116 -12.70 -8.75 14.35
N GLU A 117 -12.12 -8.78 13.16
CA GLU A 117 -11.57 -7.54 12.55
C GLU A 117 -12.40 -7.04 11.35
N ALA A 118 -13.25 -7.90 10.78
CA ALA A 118 -14.07 -7.60 9.60
C ALA A 118 -15.13 -6.49 9.82
N LYS A 119 -15.46 -6.15 11.08
CA LYS A 119 -16.43 -5.10 11.38
C LYS A 119 -15.87 -3.69 11.15
N GLN A 120 -14.57 -3.46 11.39
CA GLN A 120 -13.98 -2.12 11.27
C GLN A 120 -13.72 -1.73 9.80
N ASP A 121 -13.25 -2.66 8.99
CA ASP A 121 -13.02 -2.41 7.56
C ASP A 121 -14.32 -2.25 6.78
N SER A 122 -15.36 -3.04 7.09
CA SER A 122 -16.67 -2.88 6.47
C SER A 122 -17.35 -1.57 6.87
N ALA A 123 -17.07 -1.00 8.04
CA ALA A 123 -17.57 0.31 8.44
C ALA A 123 -16.89 1.43 7.65
N ARG A 124 -15.55 1.37 7.46
CA ARG A 124 -14.80 2.33 6.64
C ARG A 124 -15.23 2.30 5.17
N LEU A 125 -15.45 1.11 4.62
CA LEU A 125 -15.95 0.95 3.25
C LEU A 125 -17.39 1.47 3.11
N ARG A 126 -18.28 1.15 4.06
CA ARG A 126 -19.65 1.67 4.08
C ARG A 126 -19.69 3.20 4.18
N LEU A 127 -18.82 3.79 5.02
CA LEU A 127 -18.69 5.23 5.15
C LEU A 127 -18.22 5.88 3.83
N SER A 128 -17.22 5.30 3.17
CA SER A 128 -16.71 5.80 1.88
C SER A 128 -17.76 5.74 0.77
N ILE A 129 -18.55 4.66 0.71
CA ILE A 129 -19.66 4.53 -0.23
C ILE A 129 -20.75 5.56 0.06
N PHE A 130 -21.16 5.69 1.34
CA PHE A 130 -22.17 6.67 1.75
C PHE A 130 -21.74 8.10 1.42
N LEU A 131 -20.48 8.47 1.70
CA LEU A 131 -19.92 9.77 1.39
C LEU A 131 -19.94 10.05 -0.12
N ASN A 132 -19.61 9.04 -0.94
CA ASN A 132 -19.63 9.17 -2.40
C ASN A 132 -21.06 9.33 -2.94
N VAL A 133 -22.02 8.56 -2.42
CA VAL A 133 -23.44 8.70 -2.79
C VAL A 133 -24.00 10.06 -2.36
N LEU A 134 -23.64 10.56 -1.17
CA LEU A 134 -24.01 11.90 -0.72
C LEU A 134 -23.45 12.99 -1.65
N LEU A 135 -22.18 12.86 -2.05
CA LEU A 135 -21.54 13.77 -2.99
C LEU A 135 -22.24 13.76 -4.35
N ALA A 136 -22.58 12.57 -4.88
CA ALA A 136 -23.34 12.43 -6.11
C ALA A 136 -24.75 13.05 -6.02
N ALA A 137 -25.44 12.85 -4.89
CA ALA A 137 -26.74 13.46 -4.62
C ALA A 137 -26.66 14.99 -4.60
N ALA A 138 -25.59 15.58 -4.06
CA ALA A 138 -25.37 17.02 -4.08
C ALA A 138 -25.17 17.56 -5.51
N VAL A 139 -24.43 16.84 -6.36
CA VAL A 139 -24.26 17.19 -7.78
C VAL A 139 -25.59 17.09 -8.54
N ILE A 140 -26.38 16.05 -8.30
CA ILE A 140 -27.71 15.90 -8.88
C ILE A 140 -28.64 17.01 -8.39
N ALA A 141 -28.60 17.36 -7.11
CA ALA A 141 -29.39 18.46 -6.56
C ALA A 141 -29.00 19.80 -7.18
N MET A 142 -27.71 20.07 -7.41
CA MET A 142 -27.25 21.25 -8.14
C MET A 142 -27.79 21.27 -9.58
N PHE A 143 -27.83 20.12 -10.25
CA PHE A 143 -28.34 20.01 -11.60
C PHE A 143 -29.87 20.19 -11.66
N VAL A 144 -30.60 19.61 -10.72
CA VAL A 144 -32.05 19.80 -10.58
C VAL A 144 -32.36 21.24 -10.23
N MET A 145 -31.62 21.88 -9.30
CA MET A 145 -31.75 23.31 -9.06
C MET A 145 -31.40 24.12 -10.29
N ALA A 146 -30.37 23.77 -11.07
CA ALA A 146 -30.03 24.51 -12.29
C ALA A 146 -31.09 24.37 -13.40
N LEU A 147 -31.77 23.22 -13.49
CA LEU A 147 -32.81 22.97 -14.49
C LEU A 147 -34.21 23.40 -14.03
N SER A 148 -34.49 23.29 -12.73
CA SER A 148 -35.79 23.61 -12.11
C SER A 148 -35.82 25.04 -11.58
N SER A 149 -34.66 25.65 -11.31
CA SER A 149 -34.61 27.09 -11.11
C SER A 149 -34.88 27.76 -12.44
N SER A 150 -36.13 28.17 -12.54
CA SER A 150 -36.47 29.52 -12.94
C SER A 150 -35.74 30.55 -12.04
N GLN A 151 -34.41 30.44 -11.90
CA GLN A 151 -33.60 31.62 -11.67
C GLN A 151 -33.96 32.53 -12.83
N PRO A 152 -34.20 33.84 -12.63
CA PRO A 152 -34.42 34.71 -13.75
C PRO A 152 -33.07 34.78 -14.45
N ASN A 153 -32.88 33.86 -15.39
CA ASN A 153 -31.85 33.87 -16.37
C ASN A 153 -31.96 35.26 -16.97
N ILE A 154 -30.84 36.00 -17.03
CA ILE A 154 -30.77 37.46 -17.14
C ILE A 154 -31.66 38.08 -18.24
N LEU A 155 -32.11 37.25 -19.17
CA LEU A 155 -33.10 37.48 -20.22
C LEU A 155 -34.52 37.87 -19.71
N ASN A 156 -34.99 37.36 -18.56
CA ASN A 156 -36.38 37.61 -18.11
C ASN A 156 -36.54 38.90 -17.27
N TYR A 157 -35.44 39.52 -16.82
CA TYR A 157 -35.53 40.82 -16.14
C TYR A 157 -35.93 41.95 -17.08
N ARG A 158 -35.48 41.90 -18.34
CA ARG A 158 -35.83 42.90 -19.36
C ARG A 158 -37.33 42.90 -19.65
N THR A 159 -37.91 41.72 -19.80
CA THR A 159 -39.34 41.54 -20.12
C THR A 159 -40.23 41.97 -18.97
N THR A 160 -39.87 41.65 -17.73
CA THR A 160 -40.61 42.12 -16.55
C THR A 160 -40.56 43.64 -16.43
N ILE A 161 -39.38 44.26 -16.58
CA ILE A 161 -39.26 45.73 -16.51
C ILE A 161 -40.04 46.41 -17.65
N LEU A 162 -40.01 45.86 -18.86
CA LEU A 162 -40.79 46.39 -19.98
C LEU A 162 -42.30 46.30 -19.74
N ASN A 163 -42.78 45.20 -19.16
CA ASN A 163 -44.19 45.03 -18.84
C ASN A 163 -44.65 46.02 -17.75
N GLU A 164 -43.82 46.29 -16.75
CA GLU A 164 -44.10 47.31 -15.73
C GLU A 164 -44.12 48.73 -16.33
N TYR A 165 -43.24 49.01 -17.30
CA TYR A 165 -43.27 50.31 -17.97
C TYR A 165 -44.52 50.47 -18.86
N ALA A 166 -44.94 49.39 -19.52
CA ALA A 166 -46.16 49.36 -20.32
C ALA A 166 -47.42 49.52 -19.45
N SER A 167 -47.46 48.89 -18.27
CA SER A 167 -48.57 49.05 -17.33
C SER A 167 -48.63 50.48 -16.77
N TRP A 168 -47.49 51.09 -16.45
CA TRP A 168 -47.44 52.50 -16.01
C TRP A 168 -47.89 53.48 -17.10
N GLN A 169 -47.50 53.26 -18.35
CA GLN A 169 -48.00 54.07 -19.48
C GLN A 169 -49.53 54.00 -19.58
N GLN A 170 -50.10 52.81 -19.37
CA GLN A 170 -51.54 52.60 -19.43
C GLN A 170 -52.28 53.28 -18.27
N ASP A 171 -51.75 53.19 -17.04
CA ASP A 171 -52.31 53.88 -15.86
C ASP A 171 -52.23 55.41 -16.00
N LEU A 172 -51.13 55.95 -16.52
CA LEU A 172 -51.03 57.38 -16.81
C LEU A 172 -52.03 57.84 -17.86
N ALA A 173 -52.19 57.08 -18.95
CA ALA A 173 -53.13 57.41 -20.02
C ALA A 173 -54.58 57.41 -19.51
N GLU A 174 -54.95 56.44 -18.67
CA GLU A 174 -56.26 56.36 -18.03
C GLU A 174 -56.49 57.54 -17.08
N ARG A 175 -55.51 57.88 -16.25
CA ARG A 175 -55.59 59.06 -15.38
C ARG A 175 -55.73 60.36 -16.16
N GLU A 176 -55.00 60.52 -17.26
CA GLU A 176 -55.09 61.71 -18.10
C GLU A 176 -56.44 61.79 -18.82
N GLN A 177 -57.01 60.66 -19.24
CA GLN A 177 -58.38 60.61 -19.76
C GLN A 177 -59.40 61.04 -18.70
N ILE A 178 -59.31 60.52 -17.48
CA ILE A 178 -60.19 60.90 -16.37
C ILE A 178 -60.05 62.40 -16.06
N ILE A 179 -58.83 62.94 -16.06
CA ILE A 179 -58.60 64.38 -15.85
C ILE A 179 -59.23 65.19 -16.99
N ARG A 180 -59.04 64.81 -18.26
CA ARG A 180 -59.66 65.49 -19.41
C ARG A 180 -61.18 65.43 -19.41
N GLU A 181 -61.78 64.34 -18.92
CA GLU A 181 -63.23 64.23 -18.75
C GLU A 181 -63.71 65.20 -17.65
N LYS A 182 -63.05 65.22 -16.50
CA LYS A 182 -63.36 66.16 -15.41
C LYS A 182 -63.15 67.62 -15.81
N GLU A 183 -62.11 67.93 -16.59
CA GLU A 183 -61.85 69.27 -17.12
C GLU A 183 -62.95 69.71 -18.10
N ARG A 184 -63.46 68.80 -18.94
CA ARG A 184 -64.60 69.05 -19.82
C ARG A 184 -65.90 69.25 -19.05
N GLU A 185 -66.15 68.46 -18.00
CA GLU A 185 -67.31 68.63 -17.11
C GLU A 185 -67.27 69.97 -16.36
N LEU A 186 -66.08 70.38 -15.89
CA LEU A 186 -65.88 71.61 -15.13
C LEU A 186 -65.70 72.86 -16.01
N LYS A 187 -65.67 72.72 -17.35
CA LYS A 187 -65.41 73.81 -18.33
C LYS A 187 -64.16 74.64 -18.01
N ILE A 188 -63.08 73.98 -17.57
CA ILE A 188 -61.83 74.66 -17.18
C ILE A 188 -60.91 74.88 -18.40
N VAL A 189 -61.20 74.23 -19.53
CA VAL A 189 -60.42 74.37 -20.77
C VAL A 189 -61.21 75.22 -21.78
N GLU A 190 -60.70 76.42 -22.07
CA GLU A 190 -60.99 77.22 -23.27
C GLU A 190 -59.82 77.11 -24.24
#